data_AF-A0A565BYV5-F1
#
_entry.id   AF-A0A565BYV5-F1
#
_cell.length_a   1.000
_cell.length_b   1.000
_cell.length_c   1.000
_cell.angle_alpha   90.00
_cell.angle_beta   90.00
_cell.angle_gamma   90.00
#
_symmetry.space_group_name_H-M   'P 1'
#
loop_
_entity.id
_entity.type
_entity.pdbx_description
1 polymer ?
#
loop_
_entity_poly.entity_id
_entity_poly.type
_entity_poly.pdbx_seq_one_letter_code
_entity_poly.pdbx_strand_id
1 'polypeptide(L)'
;YDYRAGFWGVMGGPCLGILPPFIEELNYPMPENCAGGTTGVFVNGRELHRKDLDLLAARGLPPDRDRSYIVDITGRVIDEDTGEELDCLGKLAPTIEKLKRGFGMRLPRRAT
;
A
#
# COMPACT_ATOMS: atom_id res chain seq x y z
N TYR A 1 -5.64 3.27 -6.61
CA TYR A 1 -4.24 3.73 -6.54
C TYR A 1 -4.09 4.50 -5.26
N ASP A 2 -3.03 4.24 -4.51
CA ASP A 2 -2.75 4.92 -3.25
C ASP A 2 -1.92 6.17 -3.51
N TYR A 3 -2.50 7.34 -3.25
CA TYR A 3 -1.87 8.63 -3.51
C TYR A 3 -0.62 8.87 -2.65
N ARG A 4 -0.57 8.35 -1.41
CA ARG A 4 0.51 8.62 -0.45
C ARG A 4 1.69 7.67 -0.62
N ALA A 5 1.40 6.38 -0.76
CA ALA A 5 2.44 5.35 -0.85
C ALA A 5 2.73 4.88 -2.28
N GLY A 6 1.90 5.25 -3.25
CA GLY A 6 2.05 4.86 -4.65
C GLY A 6 1.62 3.41 -4.95
N PHE A 7 1.06 2.69 -3.98
CA PHE A 7 0.55 1.32 -4.19
C PHE A 7 -0.50 1.30 -5.30
N TRP A 8 -0.39 0.35 -6.23
CA TRP A 8 -1.37 0.15 -7.28
C TRP A 8 -1.67 -1.32 -7.49
N GLY A 9 -2.87 -1.61 -7.99
CA GLY A 9 -3.34 -2.96 -8.26
C GLY A 9 -4.63 -2.93 -9.07
N VAL A 10 -5.24 -4.09 -9.23
CA VAL A 10 -6.57 -4.24 -9.84
C VAL A 10 -7.63 -4.26 -8.75
N MET A 11 -8.83 -3.74 -9.07
CA MET A 11 -9.97 -3.82 -8.16
C MET A 11 -10.24 -5.29 -7.78
N GLY A 12 -10.43 -5.54 -6.48
CA GLY A 12 -10.67 -6.87 -5.91
C GLY A 12 -9.43 -7.77 -5.83
N GLY A 13 -8.22 -7.24 -6.08
CA GLY A 13 -6.98 -8.01 -6.05
C GLY A 13 -5.89 -7.39 -5.16
N PRO A 14 -4.78 -8.12 -4.96
CA PRO A 14 -3.63 -7.63 -4.19
C PRO A 14 -2.91 -6.48 -4.92
N CYS A 15 -2.03 -5.81 -4.18
CA CYS A 15 -1.08 -4.85 -4.74
C CYS A 15 -0.19 -5.52 -5.80
N LEU A 16 -0.03 -4.85 -6.94
CA LEU A 16 0.78 -5.32 -8.07
C LEU A 16 2.11 -4.58 -8.18
N GLY A 17 2.24 -3.45 -7.50
CA GLY A 17 3.49 -2.70 -7.46
C GLY A 17 3.31 -1.29 -6.92
N ILE A 18 4.33 -0.49 -7.16
CA ILE A 18 4.44 0.88 -6.65
C ILE A 18 4.76 1.82 -7.82
N LEU A 19 3.94 2.85 -7.98
CA LEU A 19 4.20 4.00 -8.85
C LEU A 19 4.80 5.15 -8.01
N PRO A 20 5.33 6.20 -8.64
CA PRO A 20 5.63 7.43 -7.92
C PRO A 20 4.40 7.90 -7.11
N PRO A 21 4.56 8.31 -5.84
CA PRO A 21 3.47 8.87 -5.07
C PRO A 21 3.06 10.24 -5.65
N PHE A 22 1.92 10.76 -5.21
CA PHE A 22 1.46 12.11 -5.53
C PHE A 22 1.20 12.38 -7.03
N ILE A 23 0.74 11.37 -7.77
CA ILE A 23 0.24 11.57 -9.16
C ILE A 23 -1.12 12.26 -9.07
N GLU A 24 -1.17 13.55 -9.38
CA GLU A 24 -2.37 14.40 -9.27
C GLU A 24 -3.54 13.86 -10.09
N GLU A 25 -3.28 13.32 -11.28
CA GLU A 25 -4.30 12.75 -12.16
C GLU A 25 -4.96 11.48 -11.60
N LEU A 26 -4.36 10.90 -10.56
CA LEU A 26 -4.86 9.70 -9.88
C LEU A 26 -5.31 9.98 -8.45
N ASN A 27 -5.40 11.24 -8.03
CA ASN A 27 -5.82 11.65 -6.69
C ASN A 27 -7.35 11.54 -6.52
N TYR A 28 -7.83 10.31 -6.43
CA TYR A 28 -9.22 9.98 -6.15
C TYR A 28 -9.36 9.39 -4.75
N PRO A 29 -10.53 9.51 -4.09
CA PRO A 29 -10.79 8.85 -2.82
C PRO A 29 -10.51 7.34 -2.90
N MET A 30 -9.85 6.79 -1.88
CA MET A 30 -9.57 5.36 -1.79
C MET A 30 -10.78 4.61 -1.20
N PRO A 31 -11.43 3.69 -1.94
CA PRO A 31 -12.48 2.85 -1.38
C PRO A 31 -11.87 1.73 -0.52
N GLU A 32 -12.44 1.48 0.65
CA GLU A 32 -12.02 0.44 1.58
C GLU A 32 -11.99 -0.95 0.93
N ASN A 33 -13.01 -1.29 0.16
CA ASN A 33 -13.19 -2.60 -0.46
C ASN A 33 -12.46 -2.77 -1.82
N CYS A 34 -11.55 -1.86 -2.18
CA CYS A 34 -10.94 -1.88 -3.51
C CYS A 34 -9.93 -3.03 -3.74
N ALA A 35 -9.36 -3.62 -2.69
CA ALA A 35 -8.28 -4.61 -2.80
C ALA A 35 -8.70 -6.07 -2.50
N GLY A 36 -10.00 -6.35 -2.37
CA GLY A 36 -10.46 -7.69 -1.98
C GLY A 36 -9.93 -8.10 -0.59
N GLY A 37 -9.78 -7.12 0.30
CA GLY A 37 -9.34 -7.32 1.67
C GLY A 37 -10.34 -8.17 2.47
N THR A 38 -9.80 -8.92 3.42
CA THR A 38 -10.56 -9.74 4.40
C THR A 38 -9.85 -9.80 5.76
N THR A 39 -8.88 -8.90 5.96
CA THR A 39 -7.97 -8.93 7.10
C THR A 39 -8.49 -8.10 8.26
N GLY A 40 -9.35 -7.10 8.02
CA GLY A 40 -9.66 -6.05 8.98
C GLY A 40 -8.47 -5.12 9.26
N VAL A 41 -7.44 -5.12 8.42
CA VAL A 41 -6.29 -4.22 8.53
C VAL A 41 -6.31 -3.25 7.36
N PHE A 42 -6.26 -1.95 7.65
CA PHE A 42 -6.39 -0.89 6.66
C PHE A 42 -5.09 -0.13 6.51
N VAL A 43 -4.74 0.21 5.27
CA VAL A 43 -3.64 1.12 4.95
C VAL A 43 -4.15 2.18 4.00
N ASN A 44 -4.02 3.45 4.40
CA ASN A 44 -4.44 4.62 3.61
C ASN A 44 -5.89 4.48 3.09
N GLY A 45 -6.79 3.98 3.94
CA GLY A 45 -8.20 3.80 3.62
C GLY A 45 -8.53 2.59 2.73
N ARG A 46 -7.58 1.68 2.43
CA ARG A 46 -7.90 0.38 1.78
C ARG A 46 -7.73 -0.76 2.76
N GLU A 47 -8.67 -1.71 2.76
CA GLU A 47 -8.47 -2.96 3.48
C GLU A 47 -7.44 -3.82 2.75
N LEU A 48 -6.43 -4.29 3.47
CA LEU A 48 -5.34 -5.06 2.88
C LEU A 48 -5.80 -6.45 2.44
N HIS A 49 -5.40 -6.83 1.22
CA HIS A 49 -5.42 -8.22 0.81
C HIS A 49 -4.43 -9.03 1.66
N ARG A 50 -4.71 -10.32 1.95
CA ARG A 50 -3.83 -11.18 2.79
C ARG A 50 -2.35 -11.12 2.38
N LYS A 51 -2.07 -11.29 1.09
CA LYS A 51 -0.71 -11.19 0.52
C LYS A 51 -0.01 -9.86 0.82
N ASP A 52 -0.75 -8.75 0.79
CA ASP A 52 -0.20 -7.43 1.05
C ASP A 52 0.10 -7.28 2.54
N LEU A 53 -0.80 -7.76 3.40
CA LEU A 53 -0.58 -7.80 4.85
C LEU A 53 0.66 -8.62 5.20
N ASP A 54 0.80 -9.83 4.64
CA ASP A 54 1.96 -10.68 4.91
C ASP A 54 3.28 -9.99 4.52
N LEU A 55 3.29 -9.24 3.40
CA LEU A 55 4.47 -8.49 2.93
C LEU A 55 4.82 -7.28 3.78
N LEU A 56 3.83 -6.59 4.35
CA LEU A 56 4.04 -5.44 5.23
C LEU A 56 4.36 -5.89 6.65
N ALA A 57 3.72 -6.96 7.13
CA ALA A 57 4.00 -7.56 8.43
C ALA A 57 5.42 -8.13 8.50
N ALA A 58 5.91 -8.74 7.42
CA ALA A 58 7.31 -9.15 7.30
C ALA A 58 8.31 -7.97 7.38
N ARG A 59 7.84 -6.73 7.24
CA ARG A 59 8.62 -5.49 7.39
C ARG A 59 8.36 -4.79 8.73
N GLY A 60 7.52 -5.33 9.61
CA GLY A 60 7.26 -4.78 10.94
C GLY A 60 5.89 -4.14 11.13
N LEU A 61 5.00 -4.15 10.12
CA LEU A 61 3.62 -3.66 10.32
C LEU A 61 2.87 -4.61 11.27
N PRO A 62 2.24 -4.12 12.36
CA PRO A 62 1.43 -4.99 13.21
C PRO A 62 0.25 -5.57 12.43
N PRO A 63 0.02 -6.90 12.48
CA PRO A 63 -1.02 -7.57 11.70
C PRO A 63 -2.36 -7.70 12.44
N ASP A 64 -2.50 -7.04 13.59
CA ASP A 64 -3.70 -7.07 14.42
C ASP A 64 -4.91 -6.55 13.65
N ARG A 65 -6.04 -7.26 13.76
CA ARG A 65 -7.29 -6.86 13.11
C ARG A 65 -7.82 -5.57 13.73
N ASP A 66 -8.70 -4.91 12.99
CA ASP A 66 -9.39 -3.69 13.39
C ASP A 66 -8.41 -2.53 13.64
N ARG A 67 -7.38 -2.45 12.79
CA ARG A 67 -6.34 -1.40 12.82
C ARG A 67 -6.26 -0.69 11.48
N SER A 68 -6.04 0.62 11.55
CA SER A 68 -5.86 1.48 10.39
C SER A 68 -4.54 2.23 10.47
N TYR A 69 -3.80 2.24 9.37
CA TYR A 69 -2.47 2.86 9.30
C TYR A 69 -2.37 3.86 8.14
N ILE A 70 -1.73 4.99 8.39
CA ILE A 70 -1.18 5.83 7.33
C ILE A 70 0.22 5.37 7.01
N VAL A 71 0.48 5.10 5.74
CA VAL A 71 1.80 4.73 5.22
C VAL A 71 2.17 5.66 4.07
N ASP A 72 3.40 6.14 4.02
CA ASP A 72 3.93 6.86 2.86
C ASP A 72 5.04 6.08 2.14
N ILE A 73 5.49 6.60 0.99
CA ILE A 73 6.51 5.95 0.15
C ILE A 73 7.84 5.68 0.88
N THR A 74 8.15 6.45 1.93
CA THR A 74 9.41 6.34 2.67
C THR A 74 9.41 5.13 3.62
N GLY A 75 8.25 4.53 3.84
CA GLY A 75 8.04 3.45 4.81
C GLY A 75 7.62 3.95 6.19
N ARG A 76 7.41 5.26 6.37
CA ARG A 76 6.85 5.83 7.60
C ARG A 76 5.44 5.29 7.84
N VAL A 77 5.14 4.95 9.09
CA VAL A 77 3.85 4.38 9.50
C VAL A 77 3.30 5.17 10.69
N ILE A 78 2.02 5.54 10.62
CA ILE A 78 1.29 6.13 11.74
C ILE A 78 0.04 5.28 11.98
N ASP A 79 -0.22 4.91 13.23
CA ASP A 79 -1.49 4.32 13.65
C ASP A 79 -2.57 5.42 13.65
N GLU A 80 -3.63 5.25 12.84
CA GLU A 80 -4.68 6.26 12.69
C GLU A 80 -5.52 6.44 13.94
N ASP A 81 -5.64 5.41 14.79
CA ASP A 81 -6.46 5.46 15.99
C ASP A 81 -5.75 6.20 17.12
N THR A 82 -4.44 5.94 17.29
CA THR A 82 -3.63 6.54 18.37
C THR A 82 -2.85 7.79 17.96
N GLY A 83 -2.58 7.95 16.66
CA GLY A 83 -1.67 8.95 16.13
C GLY A 83 -0.18 8.66 16.38
N GLU A 84 0.15 7.48 16.91
CA GLU A 84 1.51 7.06 17.20
C GLU A 84 2.27 6.73 15.92
N GLU A 85 3.51 7.20 15.81
CA GLU A 85 4.43 6.80 14.76
C GLU A 85 5.11 5.49 15.13
N LEU A 86 4.99 4.48 14.27
CA LEU A 86 5.54 3.15 14.46
C LEU A 86 6.90 3.00 13.76
N ASP A 87 7.55 1.86 14.00
CA ASP A 87 8.78 1.49 13.33
C ASP A 87 8.62 1.53 11.80
N CYS A 88 9.58 2.17 11.14
CA CYS A 88 9.58 2.33 9.69
C CYS A 88 9.73 0.98 8.98
N LEU A 89 8.90 0.74 7.95
CA LEU A 89 8.93 -0.48 7.12
C LEU A 89 10.16 -0.56 6.20
N GLY A 90 11.03 0.44 6.27
CA GLY A 90 12.13 0.66 5.35
C GLY A 90 11.65 1.12 3.97
N LYS A 91 12.59 1.29 3.05
CA LYS A 91 12.31 1.82 1.71
C LYS A 91 11.40 0.89 0.92
N LEU A 92 10.17 1.33 0.68
CA LEU A 92 9.16 0.54 -0.02
C LEU A 92 9.48 0.39 -1.52
N ALA A 93 10.00 1.44 -2.15
CA ALA A 93 10.31 1.44 -3.58
C ALA A 93 11.66 2.10 -3.93
N PRO A 94 12.80 1.44 -3.63
CA PRO A 94 14.14 2.01 -3.84
C PRO A 94 14.42 2.39 -5.30
N THR A 95 13.78 1.72 -6.26
CA THR A 95 13.91 2.03 -7.70
C THR A 95 13.23 3.33 -8.08
N ILE A 96 12.11 3.70 -7.43
CA ILE A 96 11.40 4.96 -7.65
C ILE A 96 12.31 6.13 -7.25
N GLU A 97 12.93 6.04 -6.08
CA GLU A 97 13.86 7.08 -5.59
C GLU A 97 15.03 7.29 -6.56
N LYS A 98 15.63 6.20 -7.04
CA LYS A 98 16.81 6.26 -7.92
C LYS A 98 16.49 6.73 -9.34
N LEU A 99 15.39 6.24 -9.91
CA LEU A 99 15.10 6.42 -11.34
C LEU A 99 14.01 7.47 -11.61
N LYS A 100 13.38 8.00 -10.56
CA LYS A 100 12.22 8.90 -10.63
C LYS A 100 11.07 8.37 -11.48
N ARG A 101 10.98 7.04 -11.64
CA ARG A 101 9.93 6.36 -12.39
C ARG A 101 9.63 5.00 -11.79
N GLY A 102 8.36 4.62 -11.81
CA GLY A 102 7.91 3.28 -11.45
C GLY A 102 7.82 2.34 -12.62
N PHE A 103 7.68 1.06 -12.29
CA PHE A 103 7.15 0.10 -13.25
C PHE A 103 5.69 0.48 -13.46
N GLY A 104 5.38 1.01 -14.65
CA GLY A 104 4.04 1.42 -15.01
C GLY A 104 3.01 0.29 -14.83
N MET A 105 1.74 0.64 -14.86
CA MET A 105 0.65 -0.32 -14.64
C MET A 105 0.56 -1.33 -15.78
N ARG A 106 1.09 -2.53 -15.58
CA ARG A 106 0.96 -3.66 -16.51
C ARG A 106 0.31 -4.83 -15.80
N LEU A 107 -0.82 -5.29 -16.33
CA LEU A 107 -1.45 -6.52 -15.83
C LEU A 107 -0.49 -7.69 -16.01
N PRO A 108 -0.19 -8.47 -14.96
CA PRO A 108 0.56 -9.71 -15.11
C PRO A 108 -0.18 -10.62 -16.10
N ARG A 109 0.56 -11.17 -17.09
CA ARG A 109 -0.01 -12.22 -17.93
C ARG A 109 -0.36 -13.40 -17.04
N ARG A 110 -1.57 -13.95 -17.16
CA ARG A 110 -1.89 -15.24 -16.51
C ARG A 110 -0.83 -16.24 -16.96
N ALA A 111 -0.20 -16.90 -16.00
CA ALA A 111 0.53 -18.13 -16.30
C ALA A 111 -0.53 -19.14 -16.78
N THR A 112 -0.55 -19.41 -18.08
CA THR A 112 -1.25 -20.57 -18.66
C THR A 112 -0.58 -21.86 -18.22
#